data_AF-A0A3M2DWQ6-F1
#
_entry.id   AF-A0A3M2DWQ6-F1
#
_cell.length_a   1.000
_cell.length_b   1.000
_cell.length_c   1.000
_cell.angle_alpha   90.00
_cell.angle_beta   90.00
_cell.angle_gamma   90.00
#
_symmetry.space_group_name_H-M   'P 1'
#
loop_
_entity.id
_entity.type
_entity.pdbx_description
1 polymer ?
#
loop_
_entity_poly.entity_id
_entity_poly.type
_entity_poly.pdbx_seq_one_letter_code
_entity_poly.pdbx_strand_id
1 'polypeptide(L)' 'MTNLVKQVRQVAGVDIVRVVDFKAGVFEVRPKRGKRPSPRAVWDAVGKAGFTAAKLVTPERTYTKRPPEDAT' A
#
# COMPACT_ATOMS: atom_id res chain seq x y z
N MET A 1 -4.76 2.37 -14.25
CA MET A 1 -4.31 3.12 -13.05
C MET A 1 -5.40 3.29 -11.99
N THR A 2 -6.64 3.58 -12.38
CA THR A 2 -7.80 3.75 -11.46
C THR A 2 -8.04 2.53 -10.56
N ASN A 3 -7.71 1.32 -11.03
CA ASN A 3 -7.88 0.09 -10.25
C ASN A 3 -6.96 -0.01 -9.03
N LEU A 4 -5.69 0.41 -9.13
CA LEU A 4 -4.75 0.39 -8.00
C LEU A 4 -5.23 1.28 -6.86
N VAL A 5 -5.56 2.53 -7.17
CA VAL A 5 -6.08 3.49 -6.21
C VAL A 5 -7.38 2.97 -5.59
N LYS A 6 -8.28 2.38 -6.39
CA LYS A 6 -9.53 1.78 -5.91
C LYS A 6 -9.29 0.64 -4.92
N GLN A 7 -8.43 -0.33 -5.26
CA GLN A 7 -8.14 -1.48 -4.40
C GLN A 7 -7.41 -1.08 -3.12
N VAL A 8 -6.39 -0.23 -3.21
CA VAL A 8 -5.60 0.19 -2.04
C VAL A 8 -6.44 1.07 -1.09
N ARG A 9 -7.35 1.91 -1.60
CA ARG A 9 -8.27 2.68 -0.74
C ARG A 9 -9.30 1.82 -0.01
N GLN A 10 -9.58 0.60 -0.48
CA GLN A 10 -10.45 -0.34 0.23
C GLN A 10 -9.76 -0.99 1.44
N VAL A 11 -8.44 -0.86 1.57
CA VAL A 11 -7.71 -1.36 2.75
C VAL A 11 -8.12 -0.56 3.98
N ALA A 12 -8.50 -1.27 5.04
CA ALA A 12 -8.90 -0.65 6.30
C ALA A 12 -7.79 0.26 6.83
N GLY A 13 -8.17 1.49 7.19
CA GLY A 13 -7.23 2.49 7.71
C GLY A 13 -6.49 3.29 6.63
N VAL A 14 -6.69 3.05 5.33
CA VAL A 14 -6.21 3.94 4.25
C VAL A 14 -7.19 5.09 4.02
N ASP A 15 -6.65 6.29 3.82
CA ASP A 15 -7.42 7.49 3.50
C ASP A 15 -7.15 7.97 2.07
N ILE A 16 -5.87 8.20 1.78
CA ILE A 16 -5.40 8.79 0.52
C ILE A 16 -4.37 7.87 -0.11
N VAL A 17 -4.46 7.71 -1.43
CA VAL A 17 -3.41 7.09 -2.25
C VAL A 17 -3.00 8.14 -3.27
N ARG A 18 -1.75 8.59 -3.18
CA ARG A 18 -1.18 9.63 -4.04
C ARG A 18 -0.11 9.02 -4.94
N VAL A 19 -0.12 9.40 -6.21
CA VAL A 19 0.98 9.07 -7.12
C VAL A 19 2.12 10.07 -6.87
N VAL A 20 3.29 9.57 -6.48
CA VAL A 20 4.49 10.40 -6.25
C VAL A 20 5.30 10.49 -7.54
N ASP A 21 5.52 9.34 -8.17
CA ASP A 21 6.19 9.23 -9.47
C ASP A 21 5.52 8.12 -10.29
N PHE A 22 4.85 8.51 -11.36
CA PHE A 22 4.15 7.57 -12.23
C PHE A 22 5.14 6.72 -13.05
N LYS A 23 6.22 7.31 -13.55
CA LYS A 23 7.20 6.59 -14.39
C LYS A 23 7.97 5.56 -13.57
N ALA A 24 8.30 5.90 -12.32
CA ALA A 24 8.94 4.99 -11.39
C ALA A 24 7.97 4.04 -10.65
N GLY A 25 6.65 4.20 -10.82
CA GLY A 25 5.64 3.38 -10.15
C GLY A 25 5.58 3.59 -8.63
N VAL A 26 5.87 4.80 -8.16
CA VAL A 26 5.91 5.15 -6.73
C VAL A 26 4.59 5.77 -6.30
N PHE A 27 3.97 5.17 -5.29
CA PHE A 27 2.72 5.60 -4.70
C PHE A 27 2.89 5.80 -3.19
N GLU A 28 2.35 6.90 -2.68
CA GLU A 28 2.25 7.19 -1.26
C GLU A 28 0.86 6.81 -0.76
N VAL A 29 0.79 6.03 0.31
CA VAL A 29 -0.45 5.66 0.99
C VAL A 29 -0.49 6.38 2.32
N ARG A 30 -1.49 7.26 2.52
CA ARG A 30 -1.69 7.95 3.79
C ARG A 30 -2.74 7.23 4.62
N PRO A 31 -2.43 6.92 5.89
CA PRO A 31 -3.39 6.36 6.80
C PRO A 31 -4.44 7.39 7.23
N LYS A 32 -5.63 6.92 7.60
CA LYS A 32 -6.61 7.70 8.35
C LYS A 32 -6.00 8.10 9.70
N ARG A 33 -6.36 9.28 10.21
CA ARG A 33 -5.86 9.78 11.49
C ARG A 33 -6.09 8.74 12.60
N GLY A 34 -5.01 8.37 13.29
CA GLY A 34 -5.04 7.39 14.40
C GLY A 34 -5.25 5.93 13.98
N LYS A 35 -5.18 5.61 12.69
CA LYS A 35 -5.21 4.23 12.19
C LYS A 35 -3.87 3.87 11.55
N ARG A 36 -3.53 2.59 11.60
CA ARG A 36 -2.41 2.00 10.87
C ARG A 36 -2.95 0.95 9.91
N PRO A 37 -2.89 1.17 8.59
CA PRO A 37 -3.27 0.14 7.63
C PRO A 37 -2.23 -0.98 7.67
N SER A 38 -2.70 -2.23 7.64
CA SER A 38 -1.80 -3.38 7.61
C SER A 38 -0.91 -3.33 6.36
N PRO A 39 0.43 -3.38 6.51
CA PRO A 39 1.35 -3.42 5.37
C PRO A 39 1.06 -4.61 4.44
N ARG A 40 0.67 -5.75 4.99
CA ARG A 40 0.27 -6.94 4.24
C ARG A 40 -0.98 -6.70 3.42
N ALA A 41 -2.00 -6.08 4.02
CA ALA A 41 -3.25 -5.76 3.30
C ALA A 41 -3.01 -4.77 2.15
N VAL A 42 -2.15 -3.77 2.35
CA VAL A 42 -1.74 -2.84 1.28
C VAL A 42 -1.01 -3.59 0.16
N TRP A 43 -0.06 -4.46 0.50
CA TRP A 43 0.66 -5.27 -0.49
C TRP A 43 -0.29 -6.15 -1.31
N ASP A 44 -1.23 -6.81 -0.66
CA ASP A 44 -2.19 -7.70 -1.31
C ASP A 44 -3.19 -6.91 -2.19
N ALA A 45 -3.57 -5.70 -1.78
CA ALA A 45 -4.41 -4.81 -2.59
C ALA A 45 -3.71 -4.37 -3.89
N VAL A 46 -2.39 -4.15 -3.85
CA VAL A 46 -1.59 -3.90 -5.06
C VAL A 46 -1.63 -5.13 -5.98
N GLY A 47 -1.48 -6.34 -5.42
CA GLY A 47 -1.64 -7.60 -6.14
C GLY A 47 -3.01 -7.75 -6.82
N LYS A 48 -4.10 -7.50 -6.07
CA LYS A 48 -5.48 -7.52 -6.59
C LYS A 48 -5.73 -6.50 -7.70
N ALA A 49 -4.95 -5.42 -7.72
CA ALA A 49 -5.02 -4.43 -8.79
C ALA A 49 -4.30 -4.87 -10.08
N GLY A 50 -3.63 -6.02 -10.09
CA GLY A 50 -2.86 -6.57 -11.21
C GLY A 50 -1.40 -6.14 -11.23
N PHE A 51 -0.87 -5.63 -10.11
CA PHE A 51 0.51 -5.15 -10.00
C PHE A 51 1.32 -5.98 -9.01
N THR A 52 2.63 -6.03 -9.24
CA THR A 52 3.57 -6.63 -8.29
C THR A 52 4.31 -5.53 -7.54
N ALA A 53 4.11 -5.43 -6.24
CA ALA A 53 4.87 -4.49 -5.41
C ALA A 53 6.34 -4.95 -5.33
N ALA A 54 7.28 -4.09 -5.73
CA ALA A 54 8.71 -4.35 -5.59
C ALA A 54 9.21 -4.04 -4.17
N LYS A 55 8.62 -3.01 -3.54
CA LYS A 55 9.02 -2.51 -2.23
C LYS A 55 7.83 -1.81 -1.57
N LEU A 56 7.69 -1.98 -0.25
CA LEU A 56 6.75 -1.24 0.58
C LEU A 56 7.52 -0.65 1.75
N VAL A 57 7.48 0.68 1.89
CA VAL A 57 8.12 1.40 2.99
C VAL A 57 7.04 1.85 3.97
N THR A 58 7.21 1.48 5.23
CA THR A 58 6.38 1.93 6.34
C THR A 58 7.27 2.68 7.34
N PRO A 59 6.69 3.45 8.28
CA PRO A 59 7.48 4.14 9.30
C PRO A 59 8.34 3.19 10.15
N GLU A 60 7.88 1.96 10.37
CA GLU A 60 8.53 0.99 11.26
C GLU A 60 9.49 0.06 10.51
N ARG A 61 9.16 -0.29 9.26
CA ARG A 61 9.95 -1.24 8.48
C ARG A 61 9.81 -1.07 6.97
N THR A 62 10.84 -1.50 6.26
CA THR A 62 10.80 -1.70 4.80
C THR A 62 10.61 -3.18 4.48
N TYR A 63 9.72 -3.46 3.54
CA TYR A 63 9.45 -4.79 3.01
C TYR A 63 9.81 -4.84 1.53
N THR A 64 10.66 -5.80 1.15
CA THR A 64 10.97 -6.13 -0.25
C THR A 64 10.30 -7.44 -0.70
N LYS A 65 9.56 -8.06 0.22
CA LYS A 65 8.75 -9.26 0.00
C LYS A 65 7.39 -9.04 0.68
N ARG A 66 6.41 -9.85 0.30
CA ARG A 66 5.06 -9.85 0.89
C ARG A 66 5.17 -9.88 2.44
N PRO A 67 4.70 -8.85 3.17
CA PRO A 67 4.84 -8.76 4.64
C PRO A 67 4.17 -9.92 5.36
N PRO A 68 4.60 -10.37 6.55
CA PRO A 68 3.89 -11.39 7.32
C PRO A 68 2.49 -10.90 7.73
N GLU A 69 1.62 -11.82 8.14
CA GLU A 69 0.22 -11.51 8.49
C GLU A 69 0.13 -10.56 9.69
N ASP A 70 1.00 -10.75 10.70
CA ASP A 70 1.09 -9.92 11.91
C ASP A 70 1.89 -8.62 11.72
N ALA A 71 2.24 -8.25 10.47
CA ALA A 71 2.87 -6.96 10.22
C ALA A 71 1.91 -5.84 10.62
N THR A 72 2.32 -5.06 11.63
CA THR A 72 1.60 -3.89 12.16
C THR A 72 2.41 -2.64 11.89
#